data_AF-A0A1D2TXQ8-F1
#
_entry.id   AF-A0A1D2TXQ8-F1
#
_cell.length_a   1.000
_cell.length_b   1.000
_cell.length_c   1.000
_cell.angle_alpha   90.00
_cell.angle_beta   90.00
_cell.angle_gamma   90.00
#
_symmetry.space_group_name_H-M   'P 1'
#
loop_
_entity.id
_entity.type
_entity.pdbx_description
1 polymer ?
#
loop_
_entity_poly.entity_id
_entity_poly.type
_entity_poly.pdbx_seq_one_letter_code
_entity_poly.pdbx_strand_id
1 'polypeptide(L)' 'MHGYFPGSPALRSSFFLLGKSIAKGKDLGVIDMRTIAPTLAGLLGAPLPDAEVPALPVRPN' A
#
# COMPACT_ATOMS: atom_id res chain seq x y z
N MET A 1 -9.18 -8.46 19.60
CA MET A 1 -9.71 -9.68 18.93
C MET A 1 -9.71 -9.41 17.43
N HIS A 2 -9.30 -10.36 16.60
CA HIS A 2 -9.09 -10.19 15.14
C HIS A 2 -9.95 -11.20 14.33
N GLY A 3 -9.90 -11.15 13.00
CA GLY A 3 -10.56 -12.13 12.12
C GLY A 3 -12.02 -11.81 11.75
N TYR A 4 -12.51 -10.62 12.09
CA TYR A 4 -13.84 -10.12 11.72
C TYR A 4 -13.81 -9.32 10.41
N PHE A 5 -14.99 -8.83 9.99
CA PHE A 5 -15.12 -7.97 8.82
C PHE A 5 -14.17 -6.75 8.87
N PRO A 6 -13.31 -6.53 7.87
CA PRO A 6 -12.17 -5.61 7.96
C PRO A 6 -12.55 -4.12 7.98
N GLY A 7 -13.82 -3.76 7.79
CA GLY A 7 -14.26 -2.35 7.78
C GLY A 7 -14.21 -1.65 9.15
N SER A 8 -14.12 -2.40 10.25
CA SER A 8 -14.01 -1.81 11.60
C SER A 8 -12.64 -1.14 11.81
N PRO A 9 -12.58 0.11 12.33
CA PRO A 9 -11.32 0.77 12.66
C PRO A 9 -10.41 -0.03 13.61
N ALA A 10 -11.00 -0.86 14.49
CA ALA A 10 -10.26 -1.70 15.44
C ALA A 10 -9.47 -2.85 14.77
N LEU A 11 -9.73 -3.12 13.48
CA LEU A 11 -9.05 -4.16 12.70
C LEU A 11 -8.05 -3.58 11.68
N ARG A 12 -7.89 -2.26 11.64
CA ARG A 12 -6.91 -1.62 10.76
C ARG A 12 -5.50 -1.98 11.21
N SER A 13 -4.65 -2.20 10.22
CA SER A 13 -3.20 -2.39 10.40
C SER A 13 -2.45 -1.17 9.86
N SER A 14 -1.20 -1.02 10.29
CA SER A 14 -0.34 0.06 9.83
C SER A 14 0.54 -0.38 8.67
N PHE A 15 0.70 0.49 7.68
CA PHE A 15 1.63 0.30 6.57
C PHE A 15 2.58 1.50 6.51
N PHE A 16 3.89 1.23 6.51
CA PHE A 16 4.94 2.24 6.40
C PHE A 16 5.90 1.85 5.30
N LEU A 17 6.32 2.83 4.49
CA LEU A 17 7.29 2.64 3.42
C LEU A 17 8.30 3.77 3.44
N LEU A 18 9.58 3.42 3.52
CA LEU A 18 10.69 4.37 3.60
C LEU A 18 11.80 3.96 2.66
N GLY A 19 12.45 4.92 2.02
CA GLY A 19 13.59 4.66 1.14
C GLY A 19 13.92 5.86 0.27
N LYS A 20 15.07 5.78 -0.43
CA LYS A 20 15.59 6.87 -1.29
C LYS A 20 14.57 7.31 -2.36
N SER A 21 13.78 6.39 -2.89
CA SER A 21 12.84 6.64 -4.00
C SER A 21 11.39 6.81 -3.53
N ILE A 22 11.16 6.99 -2.23
CA ILE A 22 9.83 7.12 -1.64
C ILE A 22 9.61 8.58 -1.20
N ALA A 23 8.43 9.12 -1.50
CA ALA A 23 8.07 10.49 -1.13
C ALA A 23 8.15 10.68 0.40
N LYS A 24 8.98 11.63 0.83
CA LYS A 24 9.18 11.91 2.26
C LYS A 24 7.95 12.57 2.85
N GLY A 25 7.51 12.09 4.03
CA GLY A 25 6.43 12.70 4.81
C GLY A 25 5.06 12.63 4.16
N LYS A 26 4.88 11.76 3.15
CA LYS A 26 3.59 11.57 2.50
C LYS A 26 2.67 10.72 3.38
N ASP A 27 1.57 11.31 3.82
CA ASP A 27 0.46 10.58 4.44
C ASP A 27 -0.36 9.87 3.35
N LEU A 28 -0.52 8.56 3.48
CA LEU A 28 -1.32 7.74 2.58
C LEU A 28 -2.78 7.61 3.04
N GLY A 29 -3.08 8.03 4.27
CA GLY A 29 -4.39 7.84 4.89
C GLY A 29 -4.74 6.35 5.05
N VAL A 30 -6.04 6.05 4.99
CA VAL A 30 -6.52 4.66 4.96
C VAL A 30 -6.52 4.16 3.53
N ILE A 31 -5.75 3.12 3.26
CA ILE A 31 -5.61 2.49 1.94
C ILE A 31 -6.29 1.12 1.90
N ASP A 32 -6.67 0.68 0.71
CA ASP A 32 -7.00 -0.73 0.47
C ASP A 32 -5.70 -1.55 0.50
N MET A 33 -5.67 -2.61 1.32
CA MET A 33 -4.48 -3.47 1.46
C MET A 33 -4.05 -4.14 0.15
N ARG A 34 -4.97 -4.34 -0.80
CA ARG A 34 -4.66 -4.94 -2.11
C ARG A 34 -3.78 -4.05 -2.96
N THR A 35 -3.69 -2.75 -2.65
CA THR A 35 -2.77 -1.82 -3.32
C THR A 35 -1.30 -2.08 -2.98
N ILE A 36 -1.01 -2.81 -1.89
CA ILE A 36 0.36 -3.03 -1.41
C ILE A 36 1.16 -3.85 -2.44
N ALA A 37 0.62 -4.96 -2.92
CA ALA A 37 1.29 -5.83 -3.89
C ALA A 37 1.68 -5.11 -5.20
N PRO A 38 0.76 -4.44 -5.94
CA PRO A 38 1.12 -3.70 -7.15
C PRO A 38 2.06 -2.53 -6.88
N THR A 39 1.98 -1.90 -5.69
CA THR A 39 2.93 -0.85 -5.29
C THR A 39 4.34 -1.39 -5.17
N LEU A 40 4.53 -2.52 -4.46
CA LEU A 40 5.83 -3.15 -4.31
C LEU A 40 6.35 -3.70 -5.65
N ALA A 41 5.48 -4.30 -6.47
CA ALA A 41 5.85 -4.79 -7.81
C ALA A 41 6.42 -3.66 -8.68
N GLY A 42 5.76 -2.50 -8.73
CA GLY A 42 6.23 -1.32 -9.46
C GLY A 42 7.51 -0.69 -8.90
N LEU A 43 7.81 -0.88 -7.61
CA LEU A 43 9.08 -0.45 -7.00
C LEU A 43 10.22 -1.43 -7.28
N LEU A 44 9.93 -2.73 -7.31
CA LEU A 44 10.89 -3.80 -7.56
C LEU A 44 11.13 -4.07 -9.05
N GLY A 45 10.30 -3.50 -9.94
CA GLY A 45 10.35 -3.80 -11.37
C GLY A 45 9.84 -5.20 -11.72
N ALA A 46 8.99 -5.78 -10.86
CA ALA A 46 8.40 -7.09 -11.08
C ALA A 46 7.03 -6.96 -11.78
N PRO A 47 6.67 -7.89 -12.68
CA PRO A 47 5.34 -7.91 -13.28
C PRO A 47 4.28 -8.35 -12.25
N LEU A 48 3.10 -7.73 -12.29
CA LEU A 48 1.91 -8.16 -11.57
C LEU A 48 0.66 -7.88 -12.44
N PRO A 49 0.45 -8.69 -13.50
CA PRO A 49 -0.59 -8.41 -14.50
C PRO A 49 -2.00 -8.54 -13.94
N ASP A 50 -2.19 -9.40 -12.93
CA ASP A 50 -3.50 -9.73 -12.36
C ASP A 50 -3.82 -8.90 -11.10
N ALA A 51 -3.21 -7.72 -10.95
CA ALA A 51 -3.49 -6.84 -9.83
C ALA A 51 -4.95 -6.37 -9.85
N GLU A 52 -5.68 -6.61 -8.76
CA GLU A 52 -7.10 -6.22 -8.65
C GLU A 52 -7.30 -4.70 -8.58
N VAL A 53 -6.30 -3.97 -8.08
CA VAL A 53 -6.35 -2.52 -7.88
C VAL A 53 -5.03 -1.86 -8.29
N PRO A 54 -5.02 -0.56 -8.63
CA PRO A 54 -3.80 0.16 -8.99
C PRO A 54 -2.80 0.34 -7.84
N ALA A 55 -1.54 0.59 -8.20
CA ALA A 55 -0.48 0.95 -7.25
C ALA A 55 -0.70 2.35 -6.64
N LEU A 56 -0.20 2.54 -5.42
CA LEU A 56 -0.21 3.83 -4.73
C LEU A 56 0.85 4.78 -5.33
N PRO A 57 0.58 6.10 -5.38
CA PRO A 57 1.54 7.08 -5.83
C PRO A 57 2.60 7.35 -4.74
N VAL A 58 3.59 6.47 -4.59
CA VAL A 58 4.58 6.53 -3.50
C VAL A 58 5.91 7.17 -3.88
N ARG A 59 6.15 7.44 -5.16
CA ARG A 59 7.36 8.13 -5.63
C ARG A 59 7.24 9.65 -5.49
N PRO A 60 8.35 10.39 -5.36
CA PRO A 60 8.35 11.84 -5.47
C PRO A 60 7.75 12.29 -6.81
N ASN A 61 7.00 13.40 -6.79
CA ASN A 61 6.58 14.10 -8.00
C ASN A 61 7.78 14.76 -8.69
#